data_AF-A0A1V9YWX3-F1
#
_entry.id   AF-A0A1V9YWX3-F1
#
_cell.length_a   1.000
_cell.length_b   1.000
_cell.length_c   1.000
_cell.angle_alpha   90.00
_cell.angle_beta   90.00
_cell.angle_gamma   90.00
#
_symmetry.space_group_name_H-M   'P 1'
#
loop_
_entity.id
_entity.type
_entity.pdbx_description
1 polymer ?
#
loop_
_entity_poly.entity_id
_entity_poly.type
_entity_poly.pdbx_seq_one_letter_code
_entity_poly.pdbx_strand_id
1 'polypeptide(L)'
;LSGGRYSVAADIYSFGVVLSEFDSHEIPYNDLRDPLDGHRLGNFAIITRVREGTLRPVFSSSCPRNIVDIAEQCLASNPSDRPTSYQLSVILKKLTL
;
A
#
# COMPACT_ATOMS: atom_id res chain seq x y z
N LEU A 1 -0.20 1.63 -10.98
CA LEU A 1 0.35 3.01 -11.09
C LEU A 1 1.09 3.23 -12.42
N SER A 2 0.60 2.65 -13.51
CA SER A 2 1.05 2.98 -14.87
C SER A 2 0.23 4.18 -15.32
N GLY A 3 0.81 5.22 -15.92
CA GLY A 3 0.13 6.46 -16.33
C GLY A 3 -0.98 6.34 -17.39
N GLY A 4 -1.70 5.22 -17.45
CA GLY A 4 -3.02 5.10 -18.06
C GLY A 4 -4.13 5.40 -17.06
N ARG A 5 -5.36 5.53 -17.57
CA ARG A 5 -6.60 5.85 -16.84
C ARG A 5 -6.58 5.34 -15.40
N TYR A 6 -6.75 6.25 -14.44
CA TYR A 6 -7.04 5.93 -13.03
C TYR A 6 -8.07 4.79 -12.99
N SER A 7 -7.70 3.70 -12.34
CA SER A 7 -8.58 2.55 -12.14
C SER A 7 -8.94 2.47 -10.68
N VAL A 8 -10.15 2.01 -10.39
CA VAL A 8 -10.61 1.77 -9.01
C VAL A 8 -9.62 0.89 -8.24
N ALA A 9 -8.97 -0.07 -8.93
CA ALA A 9 -7.94 -0.91 -8.32
C ALA A 9 -6.68 -0.14 -7.88
N ALA A 10 -6.36 1.01 -8.50
CA ALA A 10 -5.29 1.89 -8.02
C ALA A 10 -5.66 2.55 -6.68
N ASP A 11 -6.92 2.98 -6.51
CA ASP A 11 -7.41 3.53 -5.25
C ASP A 11 -7.39 2.49 -4.13
N ILE A 12 -7.72 1.23 -4.45
CA ILE A 12 -7.62 0.11 -3.50
C ILE A 12 -6.17 -0.14 -3.07
N TYR A 13 -5.21 -0.02 -3.99
CA TYR A 13 -3.79 -0.10 -3.63
C TYR A 13 -3.40 1.05 -2.69
N SER A 14 -3.80 2.28 -3.01
CA SER A 14 -3.55 3.45 -2.15
C SER A 14 -4.18 3.26 -0.77
N PHE A 15 -5.36 2.65 -0.66
CA PHE A 15 -5.95 2.31 0.62
C PHE A 15 -5.08 1.35 1.45
N GLY A 16 -4.50 0.32 0.82
CA GLY A 16 -3.55 -0.56 1.49
C GLY A 16 -2.30 0.17 2.02
N VAL A 17 -1.82 1.18 1.28
CA VAL A 17 -0.72 2.06 1.74
C VAL A 17 -1.17 2.92 2.93
N VAL A 18 -2.39 3.47 2.91
CA VAL A 18 -2.95 4.22 4.04
C VAL A 18 -3.10 3.34 5.29
N LEU A 19 -3.45 2.06 5.14
CA LEU A 19 -3.49 1.15 6.29
C LEU A 19 -2.13 0.98 6.96
N SER A 20 -1.02 0.95 6.20
CA SER A 20 0.32 0.92 6.81
C SER A 20 0.67 2.23 7.52
N GLU A 21 0.28 3.37 6.97
CA GLU A 21 0.48 4.68 7.61
C GLU A 21 -0.33 4.78 8.90
N PHE A 22 -1.56 4.27 8.90
CA PHE A 22 -2.40 4.24 10.09
C PHE A 22 -1.84 3.35 11.19
N ASP A 23 -1.17 2.25 10.82
CA ASP A 23 -0.52 1.36 11.77
C ASP A 23 0.81 1.92 12.31
N SER A 24 1.68 2.44 11.44
CA SER A 24 3.01 2.90 11.83
C SER A 24 3.03 4.34 12.36
N HIS A 25 2.00 5.13 12.05
CA HIS A 25 2.00 6.60 12.18
C HIS A 25 3.13 7.30 11.42
N GLU A 26 3.73 6.63 10.43
CA GLU A 26 4.80 7.17 9.60
C GLU A 26 4.35 7.36 8.16
N ILE A 27 4.76 8.48 7.56
CA ILE A 27 4.49 8.76 6.15
C ILE A 27 5.18 7.68 5.30
N PRO A 28 4.44 6.94 4.46
CA PRO A 28 5.01 5.86 3.65
C PRO A 28 6.22 6.32 2.83
N TYR A 29 7.32 5.57 2.93
CA TYR A 29 8.56 5.76 2.16
C TYR A 29 9.32 7.08 2.42
N ASN A 30 8.96 7.83 3.46
CA ASN A 30 9.55 9.14 3.75
C ASN A 30 11.02 9.07 4.21
N ASP A 31 11.41 7.93 4.77
CA ASP A 31 12.74 7.61 5.26
C ASP A 31 13.69 7.08 4.16
N LEU A 32 13.16 6.65 3.00
CA LEU A 32 13.98 6.11 1.93
C LEU A 32 14.96 7.13 1.37
N ARG A 33 16.23 6.72 1.28
CA ARG A 33 17.33 7.48 0.69
C ARG A 33 17.91 6.75 -0.52
N ASP A 34 18.42 7.52 -1.49
CA ASP A 34 19.21 6.97 -2.57
C ASP A 34 20.56 6.48 -2.00
N PRO A 35 20.97 5.22 -2.28
CA PRO A 35 22.23 4.69 -1.77
C PRO A 35 23.48 5.42 -2.30
N LEU A 36 23.38 6.12 -3.43
CA LEU A 36 24.52 6.76 -4.10
C LEU A 36 24.87 8.12 -3.51
N ASP A 37 23.87 8.93 -3.16
CA ASP A 37 24.07 10.31 -2.70
C ASP A 37 23.45 10.60 -1.32
N GLY A 38 22.66 9.68 -0.77
CA GLY A 38 22.00 9.82 0.53
C GLY A 38 20.82 10.80 0.53
N HIS A 39 20.42 11.33 -0.62
CA HIS A 39 19.25 12.19 -0.73
C HIS A 39 17.95 11.40 -0.66
N ARG A 40 16.85 12.08 -0.32
CA ARG A 40 15.53 11.45 -0.27
C ARG A 40 15.17 10.90 -1.65
N LEU A 41 14.69 9.65 -1.67
CA LEU A 41 14.27 9.01 -2.91
C LEU A 41 13.11 9.80 -3.53
N GLY A 42 13.26 10.19 -4.79
CA GLY A 42 12.23 10.96 -5.51
C GLY A 42 10.95 10.15 -5.78
N ASN A 43 9.81 10.84 -5.87
CA ASN A 43 8.49 10.22 -6.09
C ASN A 43 8.45 9.28 -7.30
N PHE A 44 9.13 9.63 -8.40
CA PHE A 44 9.19 8.78 -9.59
C PHE A 44 9.90 7.45 -9.31
N ALA A 45 11.03 7.47 -8.60
CA ALA A 45 11.76 6.27 -8.22
C ALA A 45 10.95 5.38 -7.26
N ILE A 46 10.25 5.98 -6.30
CA ILE A 46 9.31 5.27 -5.40
C ILE A 46 8.22 4.57 -6.23
N ILE A 47 7.54 5.30 -7.12
CA ILE A 47 6.47 4.74 -7.97
C ILE A 47 7.00 3.59 -8.82
N THR A 48 8.18 3.73 -9.41
CA THR A 48 8.81 2.67 -10.21
C THR A 48 9.05 1.42 -9.37
N ARG A 49 9.70 1.55 -8.20
CA ARG A 49 9.97 0.40 -7.32
C ARG A 49 8.68 -0.26 -6.79
N VAL A 50 7.65 0.54 -6.50
CA VAL A 50 6.32 0.03 -6.13
C VAL A 50 5.71 -0.81 -7.25
N ARG A 51 5.76 -0.30 -8.49
CA ARG A 51 5.25 -1.01 -9.68
C ARG A 51 6.02 -2.30 -9.97
N GLU A 52 7.33 -2.28 -9.78
CA GLU A 52 8.21 -3.44 -9.97
C GLU A 52 8.08 -4.50 -8.88
N GLY A 53 7.43 -4.17 -7.75
CA GLY A 53 7.33 -5.10 -6.64
C GLY A 53 8.47 -5.03 -5.64
N THR A 54 9.49 -4.21 -5.91
CA THR A 54 10.70 -4.09 -5.09
C THR A 54 10.53 -3.18 -3.88
N LEU A 55 9.42 -2.43 -3.83
CA LEU A 55 9.03 -1.63 -2.68
C LEU A 55 7.58 -1.91 -2.27
N ARG A 56 7.40 -2.18 -0.98
CA ARG A 56 6.10 -2.43 -0.34
C ARG A 56 6.02 -1.66 0.97
N PRO A 57 4.82 -1.23 1.40
CA PRO A 57 4.65 -0.69 2.74
C PRO A 57 4.95 -1.74 3.80
N VAL A 58 5.42 -1.27 4.96
CA VAL A 58 5.77 -2.11 6.09
C VAL A 58 4.78 -1.85 7.22
N PHE A 59 4.41 -2.93 7.91
CA PHE A 59 3.54 -2.89 9.09
C PHE A 59 4.39 -3.13 10.34
N SER A 60 4.01 -2.48 11.42
CA SER A 60 4.54 -2.72 12.75
C SER A 60 4.25 -4.15 13.19
N SER A 61 5.13 -4.69 14.05
CA SER A 61 4.92 -6.02 14.64
C SER A 61 3.69 -6.10 15.54
N SER A 62 3.16 -4.97 15.99
CA SER A 62 1.95 -4.84 16.80
C SER A 62 0.66 -4.78 15.99
N CYS A 63 0.74 -4.64 14.66
CA CYS A 63 -0.44 -4.54 13.80
C CYS A 63 -1.30 -5.81 13.92
N PRO A 64 -2.62 -5.70 14.18
CA PRO A 64 -3.50 -6.85 14.18
C PRO A 64 -3.44 -7.62 12.86
N ARG A 65 -3.26 -8.95 12.92
CA ARG A 65 -3.04 -9.78 11.72
C ARG A 65 -4.15 -9.64 10.68
N ASN A 66 -5.39 -9.52 11.13
CA ASN A 66 -6.54 -9.29 10.26
C ASN A 66 -6.44 -7.98 9.44
N ILE A 67 -5.83 -6.92 9.98
CA ILE A 67 -5.58 -5.68 9.25
C ILE A 67 -4.47 -5.86 8.22
N VAL A 68 -3.38 -6.54 8.62
CA VAL A 68 -2.28 -6.87 7.71
C VAL A 68 -2.78 -7.69 6.51
N ASP A 69 -3.58 -8.73 6.76
CA ASP A 69 -4.11 -9.59 5.69
C ASP A 69 -5.03 -8.82 4.72
N ILE A 70 -5.76 -7.81 5.19
CA ILE A 70 -6.58 -6.94 4.35
C ILE A 70 -5.69 -6.01 3.53
N ALA A 71 -4.69 -5.41 4.16
CA ALA A 71 -3.76 -4.54 3.46
C ALA A 71 -2.98 -5.30 2.39
N GLU A 72 -2.53 -6.53 2.66
CA GLU A 72 -1.85 -7.39 1.69
C GLU A 72 -2.74 -7.68 0.46
N GLN A 73 -4.04 -7.94 0.66
CA GLN A 73 -5.00 -8.07 -0.45
C GLN A 73 -5.14 -6.78 -1.26
N CYS A 74 -5.19 -5.63 -0.59
CA CYS A 74 -5.23 -4.32 -1.26
C CYS A 74 -3.93 -4.04 -2.05
N LEU A 75 -2.79 -4.48 -1.54
CA LEU A 75 -1.45 -4.26 -2.08
C LEU A 75 -1.02 -5.31 -3.13
N ALA A 76 -1.95 -6.15 -3.61
CA ALA A 76 -1.66 -7.16 -4.62
C ALA A 76 -1.03 -6.54 -5.88
N SER A 77 0.02 -7.18 -6.41
CA SER A 77 0.76 -6.69 -7.57
C SER A 77 -0.13 -6.57 -8.81
N ASN A 78 -0.94 -7.59 -9.06
CA ASN A 78 -1.92 -7.60 -10.14
C ASN A 78 -3.19 -6.83 -9.70
N PRO A 79 -3.60 -5.78 -10.42
CA PRO A 79 -4.80 -5.02 -10.09
C PRO A 79 -6.09 -5.83 -10.02
N SER A 80 -6.19 -6.94 -10.76
CA SER A 80 -7.38 -7.81 -10.78
C SER A 80 -7.53 -8.68 -9.53
N ASP A 81 -6.44 -8.86 -8.77
CA ASP A 81 -6.45 -9.66 -7.54
C ASP A 81 -6.86 -8.83 -6.31
N ARG A 82 -7.01 -7.51 -6.49
CA ARG A 82 -7.44 -6.60 -5.42
C ARG A 82 -8.94 -6.66 -5.24
N PRO A 83 -9.45 -6.52 -4.00
CA PRO A 83 -10.88 -6.44 -3.77
C PRO A 83 -11.45 -5.16 -4.41
N THR A 84 -12.70 -5.23 -4.86
CA THR A 84 -13.48 -4.03 -5.15
C THR A 84 -13.72 -3.23 -3.86
N SER A 85 -14.02 -1.94 -4.00
CA SER A 85 -14.41 -1.09 -2.86
C SER A 85 -15.60 -1.65 -2.08
N TYR A 86 -16.56 -2.26 -2.79
CA TYR A 86 -17.70 -2.94 -2.18
C TYR A 86 -17.26 -4.14 -1.33
N GLN A 87 -16.48 -5.06 -1.90
CA GLN A 87 -15.97 -6.23 -1.16
C GLN A 87 -15.15 -5.80 0.06
N LEU A 88 -14.27 -4.82 -0.11
CA LEU A 88 -13.47 -4.27 0.98
C LEU A 88 -14.35 -3.70 2.10
N SER A 89 -15.43 -2.97 1.76
CA SER A 89 -16.38 -2.47 2.76
C SER A 89 -17.08 -3.59 3.55
N VAL A 90 -17.38 -4.72 2.91
CA VAL A 90 -17.98 -5.89 3.57
C VAL A 90 -16.96 -6.54 4.50
N ILE A 91 -15.71 -6.67 4.07
CA ILE A 91 -14.63 -7.22 4.89
C ILE A 91 -14.41 -6.35 6.13
N LEU A 92 -14.29 -5.03 5.96
CA LEU A 92 -14.07 -4.09 7.06
C LEU A 92 -15.21 -4.10 8.09
N LYS A 93 -16.48 -4.19 7.64
CA LYS A 93 -17.63 -4.31 8.56
C LYS A 93 -17.60 -5.56 9.43
N LYS A 94 -16.96 -6.64 8.97
CA LYS A 94 -16.81 -7.87 9.76
C LYS A 94 -15.71 -7.79 10.82
N LEU A 95 -14.87 -6.75 10.78
CA LEU A 95 -13.84 -6.52 11.80
C LEU A 95 -14.39 -5.79 13.03
N THR A 96 -15.59 -5.22 12.93
CA THR A 96 -16.25 -4.56 14.04
C THR A 96 -16.75 -5.63 15.02
N LEU A 97 -16.20 -5.59 16.26
CA LEU A 97 -16.65 -6.38 17.41
C LEU A 97 -18.13 -6.10 17.73
#